data_AF-W2T5E3-F1
#
_entry.id   AF-W2T5E3-F1
#
_cell.length_a   1.000
_cell.length_b   1.000
_cell.length_c   1.000
_cell.angle_alpha   90.00
_cell.angle_beta   90.00
_cell.angle_gamma   90.00
#
_symmetry.space_group_name_H-M   'P 1'
#
loop_
_entity.id
_entity.type
_entity.pdbx_description
1 polymer ?
#
loop_
_entity_poly.entity_id
_entity_poly.type
_entity_poly.pdbx_seq_one_letter_code
_entity_poly.pdbx_strand_id
1 'polypeptide(L)'
;MIADLFSGRLHGFIRRRGVAMSKTFYNVITLASLASLLHCAYSAAQHRSYLRLTEQPFVSLPADVLAQTIISLVALIYGATHVAGAFQHIKSDPNRNRSWDEAASCMSFITFEHRGKAMSPAHAVVRQRTEEVAQVQSRLNFPRRLSTAHMSTFTSNVFKICPVAHHQHSSISPYSNQTFTTSSSVPNSPPSSSSQPDFTHLPGAREPKIKPSRPPRVLEITKEQAKDAFDHCLELVRTRDQDNYQAVLTMPKGNRPEILALLAFNVELAMVREKISPRSADTTGMYRLQFWRDALKSIYGDSTMPVPRQPVAIALCAFAPKASLPLLDSLVTSRQQSIGDKPFKTVEDLSAYGKTTTGALVRLQAESLARECAVLTPPEEVVYAANELGAAYSIMNLIRSSLPLMARGVVLLPTDLLTLHSLTLDKVYNRKNPEAVVALVKDLVQVASSHLLASKKVYASVPRALCPALAASSSMVNYLIKNVKKVKYDLYNPRLQRRPPFLMWSLLFKRALGRY
;
A
#
# COMPACT_ATOMS: atom_id res chain seq x y z
N MET A 1 56.69 17.99 18.72
CA MET A 1 55.42 18.44 18.09
C MET A 1 55.45 18.42 16.55
N ILE A 2 56.56 18.71 15.86
CA ILE A 2 56.65 18.62 14.38
C ILE A 2 56.94 17.19 13.88
N ALA A 3 57.63 16.35 14.66
CA ALA A 3 57.95 14.96 14.29
C ALA A 3 56.73 14.00 14.28
N ASP A 4 55.78 14.18 15.20
CA ASP A 4 54.59 13.31 15.30
C ASP A 4 53.59 13.53 14.15
N LEU A 5 53.57 14.74 13.58
CA LEU A 5 52.68 15.12 12.49
C LEU A 5 53.13 14.53 11.14
N PHE A 6 54.43 14.27 10.97
CA PHE A 6 54.97 13.59 9.79
C PHE A 6 54.83 12.06 9.87
N SER A 7 55.00 11.46 11.06
CA SER A 7 54.90 10.00 11.25
C SER A 7 53.48 9.47 10.97
N GLY A 8 52.44 10.18 11.45
CA GLY A 8 51.05 9.81 11.20
C GLY A 8 50.60 9.94 9.75
N ARG A 9 51.14 10.94 9.02
CA ARG A 9 50.82 11.17 7.59
C ARG A 9 51.50 10.15 6.68
N LEU A 10 52.73 9.74 7.03
CA LEU A 10 53.46 8.70 6.31
C LEU A 10 52.85 7.31 6.54
N HIS A 11 52.46 6.97 7.78
CA HIS A 11 51.75 5.73 8.09
C HIS A 11 50.39 5.63 7.38
N GLY A 12 49.63 6.73 7.32
CA GLY A 12 48.36 6.77 6.59
C GLY A 12 48.52 6.60 5.08
N PHE A 13 49.61 7.15 4.51
CA PHE A 13 49.91 7.04 3.08
C PHE A 13 50.42 5.63 2.71
N ILE A 14 51.28 5.02 3.54
CA ILE A 14 51.75 3.63 3.38
C ILE A 14 50.59 2.64 3.51
N ARG A 15 49.68 2.84 4.48
CA ARG A 15 48.49 1.99 4.66
C ARG A 15 47.50 2.12 3.49
N ARG A 16 47.28 3.32 2.95
CA ARG A 16 46.44 3.53 1.76
C ARG A 16 47.07 2.94 0.48
N ARG A 17 48.39 3.05 0.30
CA ARG A 17 49.10 2.40 -0.81
C ARG A 17 49.08 0.87 -0.70
N GLY A 18 49.23 0.30 0.50
CA GLY A 18 49.15 -1.14 0.73
C GLY A 18 47.78 -1.76 0.42
N VAL A 19 46.69 -1.07 0.79
CA VAL A 19 45.32 -1.52 0.48
C VAL A 19 44.97 -1.39 -1.01
N ALA A 20 45.49 -0.35 -1.69
CA ALA A 20 45.34 -0.21 -3.14
C ALA A 20 46.17 -1.23 -3.94
N MET A 21 47.38 -1.56 -3.47
CA MET A 21 48.20 -2.63 -4.06
C MET A 21 47.60 -4.02 -3.86
N SER A 22 46.97 -4.30 -2.71
CA SER A 22 46.35 -5.62 -2.50
C SER A 22 45.13 -5.82 -3.43
N LYS A 23 44.29 -4.79 -3.61
CA LYS A 23 43.10 -4.89 -4.47
C LYS A 23 43.46 -5.05 -5.95
N THR A 24 44.50 -4.37 -6.42
CA THR A 24 45.00 -4.53 -7.80
C THR A 24 45.59 -5.92 -8.02
N PHE A 25 46.33 -6.46 -7.04
CA PHE A 25 46.84 -7.82 -7.08
C PHE A 25 45.74 -8.88 -7.21
N TYR A 26 44.69 -8.83 -6.39
CA TYR A 26 43.57 -9.78 -6.49
C TYR A 26 42.77 -9.63 -7.80
N ASN A 27 42.65 -8.43 -8.34
CA ASN A 27 42.03 -8.22 -9.67
C ASN A 27 42.84 -8.85 -10.80
N VAL A 28 44.19 -8.83 -10.72
CA VAL A 28 45.04 -9.50 -11.70
C VAL A 28 44.87 -11.02 -11.60
N ILE A 29 44.79 -11.56 -10.38
CA ILE A 29 44.55 -13.00 -10.16
C ILE A 29 43.19 -13.42 -10.73
N THR A 30 42.11 -12.66 -10.52
CA THR A 30 40.79 -12.99 -11.07
C THR A 30 40.77 -12.97 -12.59
N LEU A 31 41.36 -11.95 -13.21
CA LEU A 31 41.45 -11.85 -14.67
C LEU A 31 42.32 -12.97 -15.27
N ALA A 32 43.46 -13.29 -14.66
CA ALA A 32 44.31 -14.39 -15.10
C ALA A 32 43.60 -15.75 -14.96
N SER A 33 42.87 -15.97 -13.86
CA SER A 33 42.10 -17.21 -13.64
C SER A 33 40.97 -17.35 -14.66
N LEU A 34 40.28 -16.25 -14.99
CA LEU A 34 39.24 -16.24 -16.02
C LEU A 34 39.81 -16.54 -17.41
N ALA A 35 40.95 -15.95 -17.76
CA ALA A 35 41.65 -16.23 -19.02
C ALA A 35 42.11 -17.70 -19.11
N SER A 36 42.64 -18.26 -18.01
CA SER A 36 42.99 -19.68 -17.95
C SER A 36 41.77 -20.59 -18.11
N LEU A 37 40.62 -20.22 -17.55
CA LEU A 37 39.39 -21.02 -17.65
C LEU A 37 38.82 -20.99 -19.08
N LEU A 38 38.94 -19.85 -19.77
CA LEU A 38 38.64 -19.73 -21.21
C LEU A 38 39.59 -20.58 -22.06
N HIS A 39 40.90 -20.60 -21.74
CA HIS A 39 41.87 -21.45 -22.42
C HIS A 39 41.54 -22.95 -22.26
N CYS A 40 41.14 -23.39 -21.07
CA CYS A 40 40.68 -24.75 -20.85
C CYS A 40 39.43 -25.10 -21.67
N ALA A 41 38.46 -24.18 -21.74
CA ALA A 41 37.26 -24.37 -22.54
C ALA A 41 37.58 -24.51 -24.04
N TYR A 42 38.51 -23.69 -24.55
CA TYR A 42 39.02 -23.80 -25.91
C TYR A 42 39.71 -25.14 -26.15
N SER A 43 40.60 -25.56 -25.26
CA SER A 43 41.34 -26.83 -25.35
C SER A 43 40.40 -28.04 -25.37
N ALA A 44 39.35 -28.03 -24.54
CA ALA A 44 38.32 -29.06 -24.52
C ALA A 44 37.52 -29.10 -25.84
N ALA A 45 37.18 -27.93 -26.40
CA ALA A 45 36.48 -27.83 -27.68
C ALA A 45 37.35 -28.30 -28.87
N GLN A 46 38.64 -27.98 -28.86
CA GLN A 46 39.59 -28.44 -29.87
C GLN A 46 39.78 -29.95 -29.80
N HIS A 47 39.96 -30.53 -28.61
CA HIS A 47 40.05 -31.98 -28.42
C HIS A 47 38.81 -32.70 -28.95
N ARG A 48 37.61 -32.16 -28.68
CA ARG A 48 36.35 -32.70 -29.21
C ARG A 48 36.26 -32.61 -30.74
N SER A 49 36.83 -31.57 -31.33
CA SER A 49 36.85 -31.40 -32.79
C SER A 49 37.85 -32.35 -33.44
N TYR A 50 39.01 -32.57 -32.82
CA TYR A 50 40.00 -33.55 -33.24
C TYR A 50 39.44 -34.97 -33.26
N LEU A 51 38.79 -35.40 -32.18
CA LEU A 51 38.17 -36.74 -32.11
C LEU A 51 37.10 -36.99 -33.18
N ARG A 52 36.38 -35.94 -33.60
CA ARG A 52 35.41 -36.03 -34.70
C ARG A 52 36.09 -36.25 -36.06
N LEU A 53 37.24 -35.61 -36.29
CA LEU A 53 38.00 -35.74 -37.54
C LEU A 53 38.69 -37.11 -37.64
N THR A 54 39.08 -37.69 -36.51
CA THR A 54 39.76 -39.00 -36.45
C THR A 54 38.82 -40.18 -36.25
N GLU A 55 37.50 -39.95 -36.25
CA GLU A 55 36.44 -40.96 -36.01
C GLU A 55 36.64 -41.82 -34.74
N GLN A 56 37.33 -41.28 -33.74
CA GLN A 56 37.60 -42.01 -32.49
C GLN A 56 36.44 -41.83 -31.50
N PRO A 57 36.05 -42.89 -30.76
CA PRO A 57 35.01 -42.80 -29.75
C PRO A 57 35.44 -41.94 -28.55
N PHE A 58 34.54 -41.09 -28.06
CA PHE A 58 34.80 -40.25 -26.88
C PHE A 58 34.74 -41.10 -25.61
N VAL A 59 35.90 -41.39 -25.00
CA VAL A 59 35.99 -42.17 -23.74
C VAL A 59 36.15 -41.26 -22.52
N SER A 60 37.02 -40.25 -22.60
CA SER A 60 37.20 -39.26 -21.53
C SER A 60 37.94 -38.00 -22.02
N LEU A 61 37.92 -36.93 -21.21
CA LEU A 61 38.71 -35.72 -21.46
C LEU A 61 40.15 -35.95 -20.95
N PRO A 62 41.20 -35.38 -21.59
CA PRO A 62 42.56 -35.47 -21.09
C PRO A 62 42.66 -34.98 -19.64
N ALA A 63 43.38 -35.75 -18.80
CA ALA A 63 43.51 -35.48 -17.36
C ALA A 63 44.10 -34.09 -17.08
N ASP A 64 44.93 -33.61 -18.00
CA ASP A 64 45.64 -32.34 -17.98
C ASP A 64 44.66 -31.16 -18.10
N VAL A 65 43.66 -31.27 -19.00
CA VAL A 65 42.60 -30.27 -19.12
C VAL A 65 41.72 -30.27 -17.88
N LEU A 66 41.40 -31.45 -17.34
CA LEU A 66 40.62 -31.57 -16.10
C LEU A 66 41.35 -30.93 -14.90
N ALA A 67 42.62 -31.27 -14.69
CA ALA A 67 43.43 -30.69 -13.62
C ALA A 67 43.52 -29.15 -13.74
N GLN A 68 43.79 -28.64 -14.94
CA GLN A 68 43.87 -27.19 -15.18
C GLN A 68 42.54 -26.48 -14.93
N THR A 69 41.40 -27.10 -15.27
CA THR A 69 40.07 -26.53 -14.95
C THR A 69 39.81 -26.44 -13.45
N ILE A 70 40.18 -27.45 -12.68
CA ILE A 70 39.98 -27.46 -11.23
C ILE A 70 40.84 -26.37 -10.57
N ILE A 71 42.12 -26.28 -10.95
CA ILE A 71 43.06 -25.27 -10.41
C ILE A 71 42.59 -23.85 -10.75
N SER A 72 42.21 -23.61 -12.01
CA SER A 72 41.71 -22.29 -12.45
C SER A 72 40.39 -21.90 -11.78
N LEU A 73 39.49 -22.87 -11.51
CA LEU A 73 38.23 -22.64 -10.80
C LEU A 73 38.47 -22.23 -9.34
N VAL A 74 39.38 -22.92 -8.64
CA VAL A 74 39.73 -22.60 -7.25
C VAL A 74 40.37 -21.21 -7.16
N ALA A 75 41.29 -20.89 -8.08
CA ALA A 75 41.92 -19.57 -8.15
C ALA A 75 40.92 -18.45 -8.46
N LEU A 76 39.94 -18.71 -9.33
CA LEU A 76 38.87 -17.75 -9.64
C LEU A 76 37.97 -17.48 -8.43
N ILE A 77 37.56 -18.53 -7.70
CA ILE A 77 36.76 -18.40 -6.48
C ILE A 77 37.54 -17.60 -5.43
N TYR A 78 38.81 -17.94 -5.23
CA TYR A 78 39.67 -17.24 -4.27
C TYR A 78 39.81 -15.75 -4.63
N GLY A 79 40.15 -15.43 -5.88
CA GLY A 79 40.25 -14.03 -6.32
C GLY A 79 38.91 -13.29 -6.19
N ALA A 80 37.80 -13.91 -6.59
CA ALA A 80 36.48 -13.27 -6.57
C ALA A 80 36.03 -12.92 -5.13
N THR A 81 36.32 -13.79 -4.16
CA THR A 81 36.00 -13.52 -2.73
C THR A 81 36.77 -12.32 -2.19
N HIS A 82 38.02 -12.11 -2.60
CA HIS A 82 38.82 -10.96 -2.17
C HIS A 82 38.47 -9.66 -2.91
N VAL A 83 38.02 -9.73 -4.17
CA VAL A 83 37.56 -8.56 -4.95
C VAL A 83 36.21 -8.04 -4.48
N ALA A 84 35.30 -8.92 -4.04
CA ALA A 84 33.98 -8.55 -3.54
C ALA A 84 34.02 -7.67 -2.27
N GLY A 85 35.17 -7.59 -1.61
CA GLY A 85 35.37 -6.78 -0.40
C GLY A 85 34.68 -7.37 0.83
N ALA A 86 34.90 -6.76 1.98
CA ALA A 86 34.19 -7.15 3.21
C ALA A 86 32.68 -6.96 2.99
N PHE A 87 31.88 -7.97 3.37
CA PHE A 87 30.43 -7.88 3.35
C PHE A 87 29.99 -6.57 4.03
N GLN A 88 29.44 -5.65 3.25
CA GLN A 88 28.79 -4.49 3.83
C GLN A 88 27.62 -5.02 4.64
N HIS A 89 27.65 -4.79 5.95
CA HIS A 89 26.48 -5.01 6.79
C HIS A 89 25.36 -4.17 6.19
N ILE A 90 24.38 -4.84 5.56
CA ILE A 90 23.16 -4.19 5.09
C ILE A 90 22.66 -3.40 6.28
N LYS A 91 22.64 -2.06 6.19
CA LYS A 91 22.13 -1.20 7.25
C LYS A 91 20.81 -1.82 7.69
N SER A 92 20.74 -2.18 8.97
CA SER A 92 19.48 -2.61 9.56
C SER A 92 18.46 -1.53 9.23
N ASP A 93 17.46 -1.93 8.46
CA ASP A 93 16.17 -1.30 8.21
C ASP A 93 16.09 0.21 8.55
N PRO A 94 15.86 1.12 7.58
CA PRO A 94 15.48 2.50 7.91
C PRO A 94 14.20 2.56 8.78
N ASN A 95 13.45 1.46 8.87
CA ASN A 95 12.25 1.28 9.69
C ASN A 95 12.48 0.67 11.09
N ARG A 96 13.69 0.69 11.66
CA ARG A 96 13.98 0.13 13.00
C ARG A 96 13.07 0.68 14.12
N ASN A 97 12.50 1.87 13.95
CA ASN A 97 11.65 2.52 14.94
C ASN A 97 10.14 2.42 14.64
N ARG A 98 9.73 1.66 13.62
CA ARG A 98 8.30 1.50 13.31
C ARG A 98 7.64 0.74 14.46
N SER A 99 6.68 1.37 15.13
CA SER A 99 5.92 0.69 16.18
C SER A 99 5.14 -0.48 15.55
N TRP A 100 4.93 -1.55 16.33
CA TRP A 100 4.09 -2.67 15.88
C TRP A 100 2.69 -2.21 15.43
N ASP A 101 2.21 -1.11 16.03
CA ASP A 101 0.96 -0.43 15.71
C ASP A 101 0.98 0.31 14.35
N GLU A 102 2.15 0.57 13.78
CA GLU A 102 2.31 1.21 12.48
C GLU A 102 2.56 0.19 11.36
N ALA A 103 3.19 -0.95 11.64
CA ALA A 103 3.42 -2.02 10.66
C ALA A 103 2.16 -2.86 10.35
N ALA A 104 1.23 -2.98 11.30
CA ALA A 104 0.08 -3.89 11.19
C ALA A 104 -1.25 -3.24 10.71
N SER A 105 -1.27 -1.95 10.31
CA SER A 105 -2.52 -1.15 10.22
C SER A 105 -3.14 -1.03 8.84
N CYS A 106 -2.33 -1.10 7.79
CA CYS A 106 -2.80 -0.71 6.48
C CYS A 106 -3.35 -1.91 5.70
N MET A 107 -4.68 -2.07 5.65
CA MET A 107 -5.33 -3.15 4.89
C MET A 107 -4.73 -3.35 3.48
N SER A 108 -4.37 -2.27 2.77
CA SER A 108 -3.85 -2.30 1.38
C SER A 108 -2.34 -2.53 1.23
N PHE A 109 -1.52 -2.32 2.27
CA PHE A 109 -0.06 -2.20 2.11
C PHE A 109 0.78 -2.99 3.13
N ILE A 110 0.16 -3.93 3.85
CA ILE A 110 0.86 -4.73 4.85
C ILE A 110 2.05 -5.46 4.24
N THR A 111 3.23 -5.20 4.78
CA THR A 111 4.49 -5.70 4.26
C THR A 111 5.17 -6.46 5.37
N PHE A 112 5.20 -7.78 5.26
CA PHE A 112 6.03 -8.61 6.11
C PHE A 112 7.25 -9.04 5.32
N GLU A 113 8.38 -8.39 5.57
CA GLU A 113 9.66 -8.89 5.09
C GLU A 113 10.08 -10.10 5.92
N HIS A 114 10.36 -11.23 5.27
CA HIS A 114 11.06 -12.31 5.95
C HIS A 114 11.75 -13.29 4.99
N ARG A 115 13.09 -13.31 5.08
CA ARG A 115 13.88 -14.55 5.10
C ARG A 115 14.92 -14.56 6.23
N GLY A 116 15.49 -13.43 6.63
CA GLY A 116 16.56 -13.38 7.65
C GLY A 116 16.10 -13.44 9.12
N LYS A 117 14.99 -12.80 9.51
CA LYS A 117 14.59 -12.67 10.92
C LYS A 117 14.20 -14.00 11.61
N ALA A 118 13.84 -15.05 10.86
CA ALA A 118 13.38 -16.32 11.43
C ALA A 118 14.54 -17.23 11.87
N MET A 119 15.76 -16.90 11.44
CA MET A 119 16.99 -17.65 11.74
C MET A 119 17.85 -16.96 12.79
N SER A 120 17.40 -15.83 13.35
CA SER A 120 18.12 -15.07 14.38
C SER A 120 17.83 -15.68 15.78
N PRO A 121 18.86 -16.11 16.52
CA PRO A 121 18.69 -16.63 17.89
C PRO A 121 18.06 -15.60 18.84
N ALA A 122 18.33 -14.31 18.64
CA ALA A 122 17.78 -13.23 19.45
C ALA A 122 16.23 -13.13 19.34
N HIS A 123 15.65 -13.56 18.21
CA HIS A 123 14.20 -13.52 18.01
C HIS A 123 13.48 -14.72 18.64
N ALA A 124 14.18 -15.84 18.88
CA ALA A 124 13.66 -16.99 19.61
C ALA A 124 13.46 -16.65 21.10
N VAL A 125 14.41 -15.90 21.68
CA VAL A 125 14.32 -15.41 23.08
C VAL A 125 13.15 -14.45 23.26
N VAL A 126 12.92 -13.54 22.30
CA VAL A 126 11.77 -12.63 22.33
C VAL A 126 10.46 -13.40 22.18
N ARG A 127 10.40 -14.43 21.34
CA ARG A 127 9.21 -15.29 21.19
C ARG A 127 8.89 -16.02 22.50
N GLN A 128 9.88 -16.64 23.14
CA GLN A 128 9.70 -17.31 24.44
C GLN A 128 9.19 -16.35 25.51
N ARG A 129 9.78 -15.15 25.61
CA ARG A 129 9.33 -14.13 26.57
C ARG A 129 7.91 -13.64 26.29
N THR A 130 7.48 -13.60 25.03
CA THR A 130 6.12 -13.20 24.65
C THR A 130 5.09 -14.29 24.98
N GLU A 131 5.47 -15.56 24.81
CA GLU A 131 4.65 -16.71 25.20
C GLU A 131 4.51 -16.82 26.73
N GLU A 132 5.57 -16.51 27.48
CA GLU A 132 5.55 -16.41 28.95
C GLU A 132 4.63 -15.27 29.44
N VAL A 133 4.71 -14.08 28.83
CA VAL A 133 3.83 -12.94 29.19
C VAL A 133 2.38 -13.26 28.86
N ALA A 134 2.09 -13.90 27.72
CA ALA A 134 0.73 -14.32 27.36
C ALA A 134 0.18 -15.38 28.33
N GLN A 135 1.00 -16.31 28.82
CA GLN A 135 0.61 -17.27 29.84
C GLN A 135 0.36 -16.60 31.20
N VAL A 136 1.20 -15.64 31.62
CA VAL A 136 1.00 -14.89 32.88
C VAL A 136 -0.28 -14.06 32.84
N GLN A 137 -0.58 -13.43 31.70
CA GLN A 137 -1.78 -12.62 31.51
C GLN A 137 -3.06 -13.48 31.46
N SER A 138 -2.96 -14.73 31.01
CA SER A 138 -4.06 -15.70 31.07
C SER A 138 -4.36 -16.20 32.50
N ARG A 139 -3.37 -16.18 33.41
CA ARG A 139 -3.52 -16.58 34.82
C ARG A 139 -4.08 -15.48 35.72
N LEU A 140 -4.04 -14.21 35.29
CA LEU A 140 -4.46 -13.05 36.10
C LEU A 140 -5.93 -12.63 35.91
N ASN A 141 -6.68 -13.25 35.00
CA ASN A 141 -8.09 -12.93 34.79
C ASN A 141 -9.01 -13.76 35.70
N PHE A 142 -9.24 -13.29 36.93
CA PHE A 142 -10.42 -13.68 37.72
C PHE A 142 -11.70 -13.03 37.16
N PRO A 143 -12.87 -13.70 37.22
CA PRO A 143 -14.10 -13.17 36.66
C PRO A 143 -14.75 -12.14 37.60
N ARG A 144 -14.89 -10.89 37.16
CA ARG A 144 -15.82 -9.94 37.81
C ARG A 144 -17.25 -10.29 37.42
N ARG A 145 -17.92 -11.06 38.29
CA ARG A 145 -19.39 -11.19 38.33
C ARG A 145 -19.99 -10.13 39.26
N LEU A 146 -21.15 -9.65 38.86
CA LEU A 146 -21.98 -8.58 39.45
C LEU A 146 -22.31 -8.76 40.94
N SER A 147 -22.53 -7.67 41.67
CA SER A 147 -23.60 -7.59 42.67
C SER A 147 -24.03 -6.16 42.98
N THR A 148 -25.30 -5.89 42.74
CA THR A 148 -26.13 -4.80 43.28
C THR A 148 -26.65 -5.21 44.66
N ALA A 149 -26.43 -4.41 45.71
CA ALA A 149 -27.35 -4.19 46.85
C ALA A 149 -26.69 -3.40 48.00
N HIS A 150 -27.44 -2.38 48.48
CA HIS A 150 -27.51 -1.78 49.82
C HIS A 150 -26.27 -1.64 50.73
N MET A 151 -25.92 -0.40 51.11
CA MET A 151 -26.28 0.14 52.44
C MET A 151 -26.02 1.65 52.55
N SER A 152 -27.03 2.33 53.08
CA SER A 152 -27.17 3.73 53.48
C SER A 152 -26.21 4.15 54.60
N THR A 153 -25.75 5.41 54.64
CA THR A 153 -25.95 6.34 55.78
C THR A 153 -25.33 7.74 55.58
N PHE A 154 -25.96 8.76 56.20
CA PHE A 154 -25.53 10.15 56.49
C PHE A 154 -25.67 11.20 55.37
N THR A 155 -26.79 11.96 55.33
CA THR A 155 -27.04 13.32 55.93
C THR A 155 -26.33 14.43 55.14
N SER A 156 -26.92 15.55 54.73
CA SER A 156 -28.05 16.33 55.27
C SER A 156 -28.47 17.42 54.26
N ASN A 157 -29.77 17.76 54.28
CA ASN A 157 -30.34 19.12 54.17
C ASN A 157 -30.17 19.91 52.85
N VAL A 158 -31.15 20.65 52.30
CA VAL A 158 -32.55 20.99 52.65
C VAL A 158 -33.09 21.84 51.46
N PHE A 159 -34.42 21.95 51.36
CA PHE A 159 -35.28 22.72 50.43
C PHE A 159 -35.65 22.06 49.08
N LYS A 160 -36.89 22.12 48.59
CA LYS A 160 -38.28 22.13 49.12
C LYS A 160 -39.18 22.20 47.87
N ILE A 161 -40.22 21.34 47.83
CA ILE A 161 -41.57 21.62 47.33
C ILE A 161 -41.84 21.52 45.79
N CYS A 162 -42.36 20.35 45.40
CA CYS A 162 -43.35 20.06 44.34
C CYS A 162 -44.74 20.72 44.66
N PRO A 163 -45.85 20.65 43.86
CA PRO A 163 -46.21 19.50 43.01
C PRO A 163 -47.22 19.66 41.83
N VAL A 164 -47.54 18.50 41.22
CA VAL A 164 -48.81 18.05 40.56
C VAL A 164 -49.14 18.66 39.17
N ALA A 165 -49.05 17.94 38.04
CA ALA A 165 -49.84 16.83 37.46
C ALA A 165 -51.08 17.25 36.66
N HIS A 166 -51.23 16.75 35.42
CA HIS A 166 -52.50 16.28 34.85
C HIS A 166 -52.32 15.52 33.50
N HIS A 167 -53.06 14.41 33.40
CA HIS A 167 -53.58 13.58 32.28
C HIS A 167 -52.87 13.53 30.91
N GLN A 168 -52.53 12.36 30.36
CA GLN A 168 -53.31 11.21 29.85
C GLN A 168 -54.15 11.46 28.56
N HIS A 169 -53.98 10.48 27.64
CA HIS A 169 -54.81 10.10 26.47
C HIS A 169 -54.70 10.98 25.20
N SER A 170 -54.82 10.49 23.97
CA SER A 170 -54.46 9.23 23.27
C SER A 170 -54.96 9.41 21.83
N SER A 171 -54.20 8.93 20.84
CA SER A 171 -54.66 8.31 19.57
C SER A 171 -55.64 9.06 18.63
N ILE A 172 -55.30 9.11 17.33
CA ILE A 172 -56.03 8.47 16.19
C ILE A 172 -55.55 9.08 14.86
N SER A 173 -55.26 8.19 13.90
CA SER A 173 -54.85 8.43 12.50
C SER A 173 -56.07 8.72 11.58
N PRO A 174 -56.01 8.44 10.27
CA PRO A 174 -55.46 9.22 9.16
C PRO A 174 -56.57 9.68 8.18
N TYR A 175 -56.29 10.51 7.17
CA TYR A 175 -56.97 10.42 5.86
C TYR A 175 -56.18 11.13 4.76
N SER A 176 -56.27 10.55 3.58
CA SER A 176 -55.58 10.87 2.33
C SER A 176 -56.44 11.72 1.39
N ASN A 177 -55.83 12.04 0.22
CA ASN A 177 -56.39 12.55 -1.04
C ASN A 177 -56.40 14.09 -1.13
N GLN A 178 -55.95 14.76 -2.20
CA GLN A 178 -55.99 14.39 -3.61
C GLN A 178 -55.01 15.26 -4.44
N THR A 179 -54.62 14.70 -5.59
CA THR A 179 -54.01 15.24 -6.82
C THR A 179 -54.43 16.66 -7.26
N PHE A 180 -53.51 17.43 -7.87
CA PHE A 180 -53.45 17.67 -9.33
C PHE A 180 -52.25 18.53 -9.75
N THR A 181 -51.69 18.17 -10.90
CA THR A 181 -50.67 18.86 -11.69
C THR A 181 -51.26 20.00 -12.52
N THR A 182 -50.55 21.13 -12.66
CA THR A 182 -50.52 21.91 -13.92
C THR A 182 -49.33 22.86 -13.99
N SER A 183 -48.75 22.89 -15.18
CA SER A 183 -47.75 23.80 -15.73
C SER A 183 -48.17 25.27 -15.70
N SER A 184 -47.23 26.19 -15.51
CA SER A 184 -47.08 27.39 -16.36
C SER A 184 -45.89 28.27 -15.95
N SER A 185 -45.39 28.96 -16.96
CA SER A 185 -44.23 29.82 -17.12
C SER A 185 -44.29 31.20 -16.44
N VAL A 186 -43.13 31.63 -15.86
CA VAL A 186 -42.56 33.01 -15.86
C VAL A 186 -43.36 34.08 -15.06
N PRO A 187 -42.83 35.24 -14.57
CA PRO A 187 -41.46 35.77 -14.32
C PRO A 187 -41.22 36.32 -12.87
N ASN A 188 -39.99 36.80 -12.64
CA ASN A 188 -39.59 37.92 -11.76
C ASN A 188 -39.82 37.84 -10.23
N SER A 189 -38.68 37.78 -9.53
CA SER A 189 -38.49 38.02 -8.11
C SER A 189 -39.02 39.37 -7.62
N PRO A 190 -39.79 39.42 -6.50
CA PRO A 190 -40.02 40.64 -5.73
C PRO A 190 -38.91 40.85 -4.68
N PRO A 191 -38.71 42.09 -4.18
CA PRO A 191 -37.63 42.40 -3.24
C PRO A 191 -38.00 41.91 -1.84
N SER A 192 -37.16 41.08 -1.23
CA SER A 192 -37.32 40.65 0.16
C SER A 192 -36.78 41.71 1.11
N SER A 193 -37.67 42.52 1.68
CA SER A 193 -37.42 43.25 2.92
C SER A 193 -37.51 42.31 4.11
N SER A 194 -36.42 41.59 4.42
CA SER A 194 -36.22 41.03 5.76
C SER A 194 -35.33 42.00 6.53
N SER A 195 -35.94 42.81 7.40
CA SER A 195 -35.25 43.67 8.36
C SER A 195 -34.47 42.83 9.36
N GLN A 196 -33.26 42.42 8.99
CA GLN A 196 -32.25 42.07 9.98
C GLN A 196 -31.81 43.36 10.69
N PRO A 197 -31.65 43.35 12.01
CA PRO A 197 -31.10 44.50 12.70
C PRO A 197 -29.66 44.74 12.23
N ASP A 198 -29.38 45.99 11.86
CA ASP A 198 -28.09 46.42 11.35
C ASP A 198 -27.08 46.53 12.50
N PHE A 199 -26.15 45.58 12.56
CA PHE A 199 -25.10 45.54 13.57
C PHE A 199 -23.84 46.30 13.17
N THR A 200 -23.87 47.07 12.07
CA THR A 200 -22.68 47.78 11.56
C THR A 200 -22.20 48.91 12.47
N HIS A 201 -23.07 49.44 13.34
CA HIS A 201 -22.75 50.58 14.21
C HIS A 201 -23.07 50.33 15.69
N LEU A 202 -22.49 49.28 16.27
CA LEU A 202 -22.43 49.12 17.73
C LEU A 202 -21.40 50.11 18.32
N PRO A 203 -21.80 51.01 19.25
CA PRO A 203 -20.87 51.97 19.85
C PRO A 203 -19.79 51.23 20.65
N GLY A 204 -18.54 51.37 20.23
CA GLY A 204 -17.37 50.72 20.84
C GLY A 204 -16.76 49.55 20.05
N ALA A 205 -17.35 49.11 18.95
CA ALA A 205 -16.72 48.14 18.06
C ALA A 205 -15.60 48.80 17.24
N ARG A 206 -14.36 48.30 17.36
CA ARG A 206 -13.24 48.75 16.54
C ARG A 206 -13.51 48.39 15.08
N GLU A 207 -13.51 49.39 14.19
CA GLU A 207 -13.62 49.14 12.75
C GLU A 207 -12.61 48.07 12.31
N PRO A 208 -13.05 47.01 11.60
CA PRO A 208 -12.13 46.00 11.12
C PRO A 208 -11.17 46.67 10.14
N LYS A 209 -9.89 46.76 10.52
CA LYS A 209 -8.83 47.27 9.64
C LYS A 209 -8.92 46.52 8.31
N ILE A 210 -9.29 47.22 7.25
CA ILE A 210 -9.34 46.69 5.89
C ILE A 210 -7.91 46.27 5.55
N LYS A 211 -7.63 44.96 5.67
CA LYS A 211 -6.36 44.42 5.19
C LYS A 211 -6.42 44.52 3.66
N PRO A 212 -5.41 45.10 2.99
CA PRO A 212 -5.35 45.03 1.53
C PRO A 212 -5.45 43.55 1.13
N SER A 213 -6.37 43.25 0.21
CA SER A 213 -6.51 41.90 -0.33
C SER A 213 -5.19 41.55 -1.00
N ARG A 214 -4.39 40.73 -0.32
CA ARG A 214 -3.19 40.16 -0.92
C ARG A 214 -3.69 39.39 -2.16
N PRO A 215 -3.11 39.60 -3.35
CA PRO A 215 -3.47 38.77 -4.50
C PRO A 215 -3.37 37.31 -4.07
N PRO A 216 -4.30 36.43 -4.51
CA PRO A 216 -4.28 35.03 -4.14
C PRO A 216 -2.87 34.52 -4.45
N ARG A 217 -2.17 34.12 -3.39
CA ARG A 217 -0.77 33.74 -3.47
C ARG A 217 -0.76 32.36 -4.14
N VAL A 218 -0.91 32.33 -5.46
CA VAL A 218 -0.62 31.17 -6.30
C VAL A 218 0.78 30.77 -5.90
N LEU A 219 0.91 29.62 -5.24
CA LEU A 219 2.24 29.13 -4.88
C LEU A 219 2.92 28.81 -6.19
N GLU A 220 3.82 29.67 -6.63
CA GLU A 220 4.80 29.34 -7.65
C GLU A 220 5.65 28.22 -7.07
N ILE A 221 5.28 26.97 -7.39
CA ILE A 221 6.02 25.79 -6.96
C ILE A 221 7.39 25.88 -7.63
N THR A 222 8.44 26.05 -6.82
CA THR A 222 9.79 26.09 -7.36
C THR A 222 10.20 24.71 -7.87
N LYS A 223 11.13 24.66 -8.84
CA LYS A 223 11.66 23.40 -9.36
C LYS A 223 12.28 22.53 -8.26
N GLU A 224 12.91 23.15 -7.26
CA GLU A 224 13.49 22.47 -6.09
C GLU A 224 12.39 21.85 -5.22
N GLN A 225 11.33 22.60 -4.91
CA GLN A 225 10.19 22.08 -4.14
C GLN A 225 9.50 20.93 -4.86
N ALA A 226 9.33 21.01 -6.18
CA ALA A 226 8.76 19.92 -6.97
C ALA A 226 9.65 18.66 -6.94
N LYS A 227 10.98 18.83 -6.97
CA LYS A 227 11.93 17.72 -6.89
C LYS A 227 11.91 17.06 -5.51
N ASP A 228 11.96 17.85 -4.44
CA ASP A 228 11.91 17.33 -3.07
C ASP A 228 10.58 16.61 -2.79
N ALA A 229 9.49 17.17 -3.30
CA ALA A 229 8.16 16.55 -3.25
C ALA A 229 8.13 15.21 -4.02
N PHE A 230 8.76 15.15 -5.18
CA PHE A 230 8.88 13.92 -5.96
C PHE A 230 9.70 12.85 -5.24
N ASP A 231 10.86 13.21 -4.71
CA ASP A 231 11.74 12.29 -3.98
C ASP A 231 11.04 11.73 -2.73
N HIS A 232 10.26 12.56 -2.03
CA HIS A 232 9.37 12.10 -0.96
C HIS A 232 8.31 11.10 -1.45
N CYS A 233 7.62 11.39 -2.56
CA CYS A 233 6.61 10.49 -3.13
C CYS A 233 7.23 9.14 -3.56
N LEU A 234 8.41 9.18 -4.17
CA LEU A 234 9.16 8.00 -4.58
C LEU A 234 9.48 7.10 -3.38
N GLU A 235 10.02 7.67 -2.31
CA GLU A 235 10.37 6.92 -1.10
C GLU A 235 9.13 6.39 -0.37
N LEU A 236 8.05 7.18 -0.34
CA LEU A 236 6.76 6.77 0.23
C LEU A 236 6.21 5.53 -0.50
N VAL A 237 6.17 5.55 -1.83
CA VAL A 237 5.68 4.44 -2.64
C VAL A 237 6.62 3.23 -2.54
N ARG A 238 7.94 3.43 -2.58
CA ARG A 238 8.92 2.35 -2.40
C ARG A 238 8.76 1.63 -1.06
N THR A 239 8.54 2.37 0.02
CA THR A 239 8.41 1.80 1.36
C THR A 239 7.06 1.14 1.60
N ARG A 240 5.97 1.77 1.14
CA ARG A 240 4.60 1.34 1.48
C ARG A 240 3.97 0.46 0.39
N ASP A 241 4.20 0.78 -0.88
CA ASP A 241 3.58 0.12 -2.03
C ASP A 241 4.63 -0.41 -3.02
N GLN A 242 5.44 -1.35 -2.52
CA GLN A 242 6.53 -1.94 -3.28
C GLN A 242 6.04 -2.68 -4.54
N ASP A 243 4.82 -3.24 -4.51
CA ASP A 243 4.28 -4.01 -5.63
C ASP A 243 3.99 -3.09 -6.82
N ASN A 244 3.33 -1.95 -6.58
CA ASN A 244 3.14 -0.94 -7.62
C ASN A 244 4.44 -0.20 -7.96
N TYR A 245 5.34 0.04 -6.99
CA TYR A 245 6.68 0.58 -7.27
C TYR A 245 7.41 -0.25 -8.33
N GLN A 246 7.41 -1.58 -8.17
CA GLN A 246 8.02 -2.49 -9.15
C GLN A 246 7.33 -2.39 -10.52
N ALA A 247 6.01 -2.24 -10.56
CA ALA A 247 5.29 -2.05 -11.81
C ALA A 247 5.64 -0.73 -12.52
N VAL A 248 5.81 0.37 -11.79
CA VAL A 248 6.26 1.64 -12.38
C VAL A 248 7.61 1.50 -13.07
N LEU A 249 8.54 0.71 -12.51
CA LEU A 249 9.84 0.46 -13.14
C LEU A 249 9.70 -0.25 -14.50
N THR A 250 8.60 -0.98 -14.70
CA THR A 250 8.24 -1.62 -15.97
C THR A 250 7.41 -0.72 -16.89
N MET A 251 7.11 0.52 -16.55
CA MET A 251 6.39 1.48 -17.41
C MET A 251 7.36 2.38 -18.22
N PRO A 252 6.90 3.07 -19.28
CA PRO A 252 7.68 4.08 -20.01
C PRO A 252 8.23 5.16 -19.08
N LYS A 253 9.38 5.77 -19.41
CA LYS A 253 10.05 6.74 -18.52
C LYS A 253 9.26 8.06 -18.36
N GLY A 254 8.54 8.48 -19.39
CA GLY A 254 7.76 9.73 -19.38
C GLY A 254 6.61 9.72 -18.37
N ASN A 255 5.90 8.59 -18.26
CA ASN A 255 4.76 8.45 -17.35
C ASN A 255 5.12 8.25 -15.88
N ARG A 256 6.35 7.82 -15.57
CA ARG A 256 6.71 7.40 -14.20
C ARG A 256 6.48 8.49 -13.16
N PRO A 257 6.83 9.77 -13.40
CA PRO A 257 6.62 10.82 -12.41
C PRO A 257 5.14 11.01 -12.07
N GLU A 258 4.28 11.04 -13.09
CA GLU A 258 2.83 11.15 -12.94
C GLU A 258 2.28 9.96 -12.15
N ILE A 259 2.61 8.74 -12.56
CA ILE A 259 2.13 7.52 -11.93
C ILE A 259 2.61 7.39 -10.48
N LEU A 260 3.85 7.80 -10.18
CA LEU A 260 4.37 7.81 -8.81
C LEU A 260 3.63 8.82 -7.92
N ALA A 261 3.30 10.00 -8.44
CA ALA A 261 2.50 10.98 -7.69
C ALA A 261 1.09 10.44 -7.37
N LEU A 262 0.46 9.78 -8.35
CA LEU A 262 -0.85 9.13 -8.18
C LEU A 262 -0.81 7.99 -7.16
N LEU A 263 0.23 7.14 -7.22
CA LEU A 263 0.45 6.08 -6.24
C LEU A 263 0.72 6.62 -4.84
N ALA A 264 1.54 7.67 -4.72
CA ALA A 264 1.83 8.32 -3.45
C ALA A 264 0.58 8.92 -2.81
N PHE A 265 -0.30 9.53 -3.61
CA PHE A 265 -1.62 9.98 -3.17
C PHE A 265 -2.46 8.83 -2.63
N ASN A 266 -2.55 7.72 -3.37
CA ASN A 266 -3.28 6.53 -2.91
C ASN A 266 -2.72 5.95 -1.60
N VAL A 267 -1.39 5.98 -1.41
CA VAL A 267 -0.74 5.58 -0.16
C VAL A 267 -1.12 6.52 0.99
N GLU A 268 -1.05 7.83 0.80
CA GLU A 268 -1.46 8.82 1.82
C GLU A 268 -2.91 8.62 2.25
N LEU A 269 -3.84 8.43 1.29
CA LEU A 269 -5.25 8.18 1.59
C LEU A 269 -5.45 6.87 2.37
N ALA A 270 -4.75 5.80 1.99
CA ALA A 270 -4.84 4.52 2.69
C ALA A 270 -4.23 4.55 4.10
N MET A 271 -3.25 5.43 4.33
CA MET A 271 -2.60 5.61 5.63
C MET A 271 -3.41 6.47 6.60
N VAL A 272 -4.48 7.16 6.16
CA VAL A 272 -5.29 7.99 7.05
C VAL A 272 -5.77 7.19 8.26
N ARG A 273 -6.30 5.98 8.05
CA ARG A 273 -6.78 5.10 9.14
C ARG A 273 -5.67 4.69 10.11
N GLU A 274 -4.42 4.62 9.65
CA GLU A 274 -3.26 4.25 10.47
C GLU A 274 -2.74 5.41 11.31
N LYS A 275 -2.74 6.62 10.75
CA LYS A 275 -2.15 7.81 11.40
C LYS A 275 -3.05 8.42 12.50
N ILE A 276 -4.15 7.78 12.90
CA ILE A 276 -5.14 8.36 13.81
C ILE A 276 -5.33 7.45 15.02
N SER A 277 -5.41 8.06 16.20
CA SER A 277 -5.66 7.35 17.46
C SER A 277 -7.05 6.69 17.46
N PRO A 278 -7.19 5.47 18.01
CA PRO A 278 -8.48 4.75 18.05
C PRO A 278 -9.62 5.55 18.70
N ARG A 279 -9.29 6.47 19.64
CA ARG A 279 -10.29 7.25 20.39
C ARG A 279 -10.95 8.37 19.59
N SER A 280 -10.35 8.81 18.49
CA SER A 280 -10.87 9.91 17.63
C SER A 280 -10.77 9.56 16.13
N ALA A 281 -10.75 8.26 15.83
CA ALA A 281 -10.51 7.69 14.51
C ALA A 281 -11.45 8.27 13.44
N ASP A 282 -12.74 8.30 13.74
CA ASP A 282 -13.77 8.61 12.76
C ASP A 282 -13.78 10.11 12.39
N THR A 283 -13.79 11.00 13.39
CA THR A 283 -13.86 12.45 13.15
C THR A 283 -12.55 12.99 12.58
N THR A 284 -11.41 12.65 13.18
CA THR A 284 -10.09 13.11 12.71
C THR A 284 -9.79 12.59 11.30
N GLY A 285 -10.22 11.36 11.01
CA GLY A 285 -10.04 10.74 9.70
C GLY A 285 -10.89 11.38 8.63
N MET A 286 -12.13 11.69 8.96
CA MET A 286 -13.02 12.43 8.08
C MET A 286 -12.45 13.80 7.74
N TYR A 287 -11.93 14.57 8.71
CA TYR A 287 -11.29 15.86 8.45
C TYR A 287 -10.02 15.73 7.58
N ARG A 288 -9.21 14.68 7.78
CA ARG A 288 -8.02 14.43 6.95
C ARG A 288 -8.34 14.07 5.51
N LEU A 289 -9.40 13.29 5.29
CA LEU A 289 -9.87 13.00 3.93
C LEU A 289 -10.56 14.22 3.31
N GLN A 290 -11.27 15.01 4.10
CA GLN A 290 -11.87 16.26 3.64
C GLN A 290 -10.80 17.24 3.17
N PHE A 291 -9.70 17.37 3.93
CA PHE A 291 -8.52 18.12 3.51
C PHE A 291 -8.04 17.70 2.12
N TRP A 292 -8.01 16.40 1.81
CA TRP A 292 -7.61 15.92 0.48
C TRP A 292 -8.62 16.27 -0.61
N ARG A 293 -9.94 16.26 -0.35
CA ARG A 293 -10.93 16.76 -1.32
C ARG A 293 -10.71 18.24 -1.62
N ASP A 294 -10.49 19.05 -0.59
CA ASP A 294 -10.28 20.49 -0.75
C ASP A 294 -8.92 20.79 -1.44
N ALA A 295 -7.90 19.99 -1.16
CA ALA A 295 -6.62 20.04 -1.86
C ALA A 295 -6.78 19.73 -3.36
N LEU A 296 -7.56 18.71 -3.72
CA LEU A 296 -7.85 18.39 -5.12
C LEU A 296 -8.55 19.55 -5.82
N LYS A 297 -9.59 20.14 -5.22
CA LYS A 297 -10.25 21.33 -5.78
C LYS A 297 -9.28 22.49 -6.03
N SER A 298 -8.34 22.70 -5.11
CA SER A 298 -7.31 23.74 -5.23
C SER A 298 -6.29 23.44 -6.34
N ILE A 299 -5.95 22.16 -6.58
CA ILE A 299 -4.99 21.74 -7.62
C ILE A 299 -5.61 21.85 -9.02
N TYR A 300 -6.89 21.49 -9.17
CA TYR A 300 -7.57 21.42 -10.47
C TYR A 300 -8.37 22.68 -10.82
N GLY A 301 -8.31 23.73 -10.01
CA GLY A 301 -8.86 25.05 -10.32
C GLY A 301 -10.32 25.29 -9.92
N ASP A 302 -10.94 24.37 -9.17
CA ASP A 302 -12.32 24.51 -8.65
C ASP A 302 -12.38 25.41 -7.40
N SER A 303 -11.24 25.81 -6.85
CA SER A 303 -11.13 26.67 -5.66
C SER A 303 -10.13 27.80 -5.86
N THR A 304 -10.39 28.94 -5.24
CA THR A 304 -9.47 30.09 -5.17
C THR A 304 -8.39 29.92 -4.12
N MET A 305 -8.43 28.84 -3.33
CA MET A 305 -7.45 28.55 -2.28
C MET A 305 -6.12 28.07 -2.88
N PRO A 306 -4.98 28.42 -2.27
CA PRO A 306 -3.68 27.96 -2.74
C PRO A 306 -3.47 26.47 -2.47
N VAL A 307 -2.73 25.79 -3.35
CA VAL A 307 -2.34 24.38 -3.19
C VAL A 307 -1.63 24.16 -1.84
N PRO A 308 -2.05 23.18 -1.01
CA PRO A 308 -1.40 22.95 0.28
C PRO A 308 0.10 22.62 0.15
N ARG A 309 0.91 23.05 1.13
CA ARG A 309 2.37 22.74 1.21
C ARG A 309 2.68 21.28 1.60
N GLN A 310 1.80 20.35 1.27
CA GLN A 310 2.02 18.92 1.46
C GLN A 310 2.80 18.36 0.27
N PRO A 311 3.89 17.58 0.47
CA PRO A 311 4.72 17.07 -0.62
C PRO A 311 3.92 16.34 -1.70
N VAL A 312 2.95 15.50 -1.31
CA VAL A 312 2.12 14.76 -2.27
C VAL A 312 1.16 15.68 -3.04
N ALA A 313 0.64 16.75 -2.42
CA ALA A 313 -0.18 17.74 -3.12
C ALA A 313 0.63 18.54 -4.14
N ILE A 314 1.86 18.94 -3.77
CA ILE A 314 2.81 19.60 -4.67
C ILE A 314 3.16 18.68 -5.85
N ALA A 315 3.44 17.40 -5.58
CA ALA A 315 3.76 16.43 -6.62
C ALA A 315 2.57 16.17 -7.56
N LEU A 316 1.34 16.08 -7.06
CA LEU A 316 0.15 15.97 -7.91
C LEU A 316 0.00 17.19 -8.83
N CYS A 317 0.18 18.40 -8.29
CA CYS A 317 0.10 19.63 -9.07
C CYS A 317 1.19 19.70 -10.15
N ALA A 318 2.43 19.30 -9.81
CA ALA A 318 3.57 19.39 -10.72
C ALA A 318 3.62 18.26 -11.77
N PHE A 319 3.27 17.03 -11.41
CA PHE A 319 3.49 15.84 -12.25
C PHE A 319 2.20 15.19 -12.76
N ALA A 320 1.04 15.44 -12.15
CA ALA A 320 -0.24 14.86 -12.55
C ALA A 320 -1.35 15.89 -12.86
N PRO A 321 -1.08 17.04 -13.51
CA PRO A 321 -2.09 18.07 -13.73
C PRO A 321 -3.24 17.65 -14.67
N LYS A 322 -3.04 16.56 -15.45
CA LYS A 322 -4.01 16.03 -16.42
C LYS A 322 -4.76 14.81 -15.90
N ALA A 323 -4.56 14.42 -14.64
CA ALA A 323 -5.24 13.26 -14.09
C ALA A 323 -6.73 13.56 -13.85
N SER A 324 -7.58 12.54 -14.01
CA SER A 324 -9.03 12.69 -13.89
C SER A 324 -9.45 13.01 -12.46
N LEU A 325 -9.93 14.24 -12.24
CA LEU A 325 -10.46 14.69 -10.95
C LEU A 325 -11.60 13.81 -10.42
N PRO A 326 -12.59 13.37 -11.23
CA PRO A 326 -13.64 12.45 -10.76
C PRO A 326 -13.09 11.14 -10.18
N LEU A 327 -12.01 10.58 -10.75
CA LEU A 327 -11.39 9.36 -10.22
C LEU A 327 -10.64 9.64 -8.92
N LEU A 328 -9.92 10.76 -8.83
CA LEU A 328 -9.24 11.17 -7.61
C LEU A 328 -10.23 11.46 -6.47
N ASP A 329 -11.35 12.15 -6.74
CA ASP A 329 -12.40 12.39 -5.76
C ASP A 329 -13.07 11.07 -5.33
N SER A 330 -13.29 10.13 -6.26
CA SER A 330 -13.81 8.79 -5.95
C SER A 330 -12.91 8.03 -4.95
N LEU A 331 -11.58 8.10 -5.10
CA LEU A 331 -10.63 7.50 -4.15
C LEU A 331 -10.79 8.03 -2.73
N VAL A 332 -11.07 9.33 -2.60
CA VAL A 332 -11.24 10.01 -1.30
C VAL A 332 -12.62 9.70 -0.73
N THR A 333 -13.67 9.89 -1.52
CA THR A 333 -15.07 9.69 -1.12
C THR A 333 -15.33 8.24 -0.68
N SER A 334 -14.83 7.25 -1.40
CA SER A 334 -14.98 5.84 -1.00
C SER A 334 -14.28 5.51 0.32
N ARG A 335 -13.14 6.17 0.62
CA ARG A 335 -12.45 6.01 1.91
C ARG A 335 -13.11 6.79 3.04
N GLN A 336 -13.77 7.90 2.74
CA GLN A 336 -14.60 8.62 3.71
C GLN A 336 -15.79 7.76 4.14
N GLN A 337 -16.45 7.10 3.18
CA GLN A 337 -17.58 6.21 3.45
C GLN A 337 -17.16 4.95 4.23
N SER A 338 -15.96 4.43 3.98
CA SER A 338 -15.42 3.26 4.66
C SER A 338 -14.62 3.59 5.92
N ILE A 339 -14.70 4.83 6.46
CA ILE A 339 -13.94 5.20 7.64
C ILE A 339 -14.53 4.54 8.89
N GLY A 340 -13.66 4.12 9.80
CA GLY A 340 -14.00 3.36 11.00
C GLY A 340 -13.81 1.85 10.85
N ASP A 341 -14.08 1.13 11.94
CA ASP A 341 -13.86 -0.33 12.05
C ASP A 341 -15.15 -1.13 11.77
N LYS A 342 -15.95 -0.67 10.81
CA LYS A 342 -17.22 -1.31 10.44
C LYS A 342 -17.00 -2.33 9.30
N PRO A 343 -17.49 -3.57 9.42
CA PRO A 343 -17.44 -4.54 8.32
C PRO A 343 -18.34 -4.12 7.16
N PHE A 344 -18.03 -4.62 5.97
CA PHE A 344 -18.91 -4.47 4.81
C PHE A 344 -20.21 -5.26 5.04
N LYS A 345 -21.35 -4.73 4.56
CA LYS A 345 -22.63 -5.42 4.72
C LYS A 345 -22.70 -6.62 3.77
N THR A 346 -22.31 -6.39 2.52
CA THR A 346 -22.34 -7.40 1.45
C THR A 346 -20.99 -7.56 0.76
N VAL A 347 -20.80 -8.70 0.07
CA VAL A 347 -19.64 -8.91 -0.82
C VAL A 347 -19.67 -7.95 -2.02
N GLU A 348 -20.86 -7.57 -2.47
CA GLU A 348 -21.09 -6.60 -3.53
C GLU A 348 -20.59 -5.21 -3.12
N ASP A 349 -20.85 -4.77 -1.88
CA ASP A 349 -20.32 -3.51 -1.35
C ASP A 349 -18.79 -3.50 -1.31
N LEU A 350 -18.18 -4.61 -0.90
CA LEU A 350 -16.72 -4.77 -0.91
C LEU A 350 -16.14 -4.73 -2.34
N SER A 351 -16.87 -5.29 -3.30
CA SER A 351 -16.49 -5.28 -4.71
C SER A 351 -16.62 -3.89 -5.31
N ALA A 352 -17.71 -3.17 -4.99
CA ALA A 352 -17.92 -1.77 -5.38
C ALA A 352 -16.84 -0.85 -4.80
N TYR A 353 -16.49 -1.04 -3.52
CA TYR A 353 -15.36 -0.35 -2.89
C TYR A 353 -14.03 -0.62 -3.62
N GLY A 354 -13.80 -1.85 -4.08
CA GLY A 354 -12.63 -2.20 -4.88
C GLY A 354 -12.58 -1.50 -6.23
N LYS A 355 -13.73 -1.38 -6.90
CA LYS A 355 -13.89 -0.67 -8.19
C LYS A 355 -13.54 0.82 -8.06
N THR A 356 -14.04 1.50 -7.03
CA THR A 356 -13.81 2.93 -6.80
C THR A 356 -12.46 3.26 -6.17
N THR A 357 -11.77 2.27 -5.57
CA THR A 357 -10.42 2.45 -5.01
C THR A 357 -9.33 1.94 -5.95
N THR A 358 -9.07 0.64 -5.94
CA THR A 358 -7.99 0.05 -6.74
C THR A 358 -8.31 0.13 -8.23
N GLY A 359 -9.57 -0.04 -8.63
CA GLY A 359 -10.01 0.11 -10.02
C GLY A 359 -9.81 1.53 -10.55
N ALA A 360 -10.22 2.54 -9.79
CA ALA A 360 -9.99 3.95 -10.13
C ALA A 360 -8.48 4.28 -10.25
N LEU A 361 -7.65 3.75 -9.37
CA LEU A 361 -6.19 3.91 -9.44
C LEU A 361 -5.60 3.29 -10.71
N VAL A 362 -6.01 2.07 -11.06
CA VAL A 362 -5.57 1.40 -12.29
C VAL A 362 -6.04 2.18 -13.52
N ARG A 363 -7.25 2.76 -13.50
CA ARG A 363 -7.76 3.63 -14.55
C ARG A 363 -6.93 4.91 -14.69
N LEU A 364 -6.58 5.56 -13.59
CA LEU A 364 -5.69 6.74 -13.60
C LEU A 364 -4.32 6.43 -14.21
N GLN A 365 -3.75 5.26 -13.92
CA GLN A 365 -2.52 4.79 -14.56
C GLN A 365 -2.70 4.54 -16.05
N ALA A 366 -3.81 3.90 -16.45
CA ALA A 366 -4.13 3.67 -17.85
C ALA A 366 -4.33 4.98 -18.62
N GLU A 367 -5.00 5.98 -18.04
CA GLU A 367 -5.15 7.32 -18.61
C GLU A 367 -3.80 8.02 -18.83
N SER A 368 -2.87 7.91 -17.87
CA SER A 368 -1.51 8.42 -18.03
C SER A 368 -0.80 7.76 -19.22
N LEU A 369 -0.80 6.42 -19.29
CA LEU A 369 -0.18 5.67 -20.38
C LEU A 369 -0.84 5.98 -21.74
N ALA A 370 -2.16 6.15 -21.76
CA ALA A 370 -2.92 6.40 -22.98
C ALA A 370 -2.56 7.76 -23.61
N ARG A 371 -2.35 8.80 -22.77
CA ARG A 371 -1.91 10.14 -23.22
C ARG A 371 -0.59 10.12 -23.99
N GLU A 372 0.36 9.27 -23.62
CA GLU A 372 1.63 9.13 -24.36
C GLU A 372 1.48 8.31 -25.67
N CYS A 373 0.43 7.49 -25.77
CA CYS A 373 0.20 6.60 -26.91
C CYS A 373 -0.77 7.17 -27.97
N ALA A 374 -1.06 8.47 -27.92
CA ALA A 374 -2.07 9.16 -28.75
C ALA A 374 -3.51 8.62 -28.61
N VAL A 375 -3.77 7.80 -27.60
CA VAL A 375 -5.10 7.32 -27.21
C VAL A 375 -5.58 8.28 -26.11
N LEU A 376 -6.32 9.33 -26.45
CA LEU A 376 -6.69 10.37 -25.46
C LEU A 376 -7.48 9.80 -24.27
N THR A 377 -8.31 8.79 -24.52
CA THR A 377 -9.15 8.14 -23.51
C THR A 377 -8.95 6.63 -23.53
N PRO A 378 -8.79 5.98 -22.36
CA PRO A 378 -8.67 4.53 -22.31
C PRO A 378 -9.94 3.88 -22.87
N PRO A 379 -9.82 2.83 -23.71
CA PRO A 379 -10.97 2.09 -24.21
C PRO A 379 -11.87 1.57 -23.09
N GLU A 380 -13.17 1.40 -23.37
CA GLU A 380 -14.15 0.92 -22.39
C GLU A 380 -13.75 -0.45 -21.83
N GLU A 381 -13.11 -1.27 -22.64
CA GLU A 381 -12.54 -2.56 -22.30
C GLU A 381 -11.50 -2.48 -21.18
N VAL A 382 -10.65 -1.44 -21.22
CA VAL A 382 -9.63 -1.20 -20.19
C VAL A 382 -10.30 -0.75 -18.89
N VAL A 383 -11.34 0.09 -18.99
CA VAL A 383 -12.12 0.55 -17.85
C VAL A 383 -12.84 -0.64 -17.18
N TYR A 384 -13.48 -1.50 -17.97
CA TYR A 384 -14.12 -2.73 -17.49
C TYR A 384 -13.10 -3.65 -16.81
N ALA A 385 -11.97 -3.93 -17.48
CA ALA A 385 -10.92 -4.79 -16.94
C ALA A 385 -10.33 -4.24 -15.62
N ALA A 386 -10.16 -2.92 -15.50
CA ALA A 386 -9.68 -2.25 -14.30
C ALA A 386 -10.69 -2.34 -13.14
N ASN A 387 -11.98 -2.13 -13.42
CA ASN A 387 -13.03 -2.24 -12.41
C ASN A 387 -13.12 -3.67 -11.86
N GLU A 388 -13.14 -4.68 -12.74
CA GLU A 388 -13.18 -6.09 -12.34
C GLU A 388 -11.92 -6.51 -11.58
N LEU A 389 -10.73 -6.02 -11.96
CA LEU A 389 -9.52 -6.21 -11.16
C LEU A 389 -9.57 -5.52 -9.80
N GLY A 390 -10.14 -4.32 -9.73
CA GLY A 390 -10.33 -3.58 -8.49
C GLY A 390 -11.18 -4.36 -7.49
N ALA A 391 -12.30 -4.93 -7.95
CA ALA A 391 -13.16 -5.79 -7.15
C ALA A 391 -12.44 -7.07 -6.67
N ALA A 392 -11.75 -7.77 -7.58
CA ALA A 392 -10.97 -8.96 -7.20
C ALA A 392 -9.86 -8.63 -6.19
N TYR A 393 -9.20 -7.47 -6.37
CA TYR A 393 -8.14 -7.02 -5.49
C TYR A 393 -8.65 -6.68 -4.09
N SER A 394 -9.78 -5.97 -3.95
CA SER A 394 -10.31 -5.64 -2.62
C SER A 394 -10.66 -6.89 -1.80
N ILE A 395 -11.28 -7.89 -2.43
CA ILE A 395 -11.61 -9.17 -1.78
C ILE A 395 -10.35 -9.92 -1.34
N MET A 396 -9.39 -10.10 -2.24
CA MET A 396 -8.16 -10.83 -1.91
C MET A 396 -7.30 -10.07 -0.90
N ASN A 397 -7.31 -8.74 -0.96
CA ASN A 397 -6.62 -7.89 -0.01
C ASN A 397 -7.27 -7.95 1.38
N LEU A 398 -8.60 -8.06 1.47
CA LEU A 398 -9.31 -8.31 2.74
C LEU A 398 -8.89 -9.66 3.36
N ILE A 399 -8.84 -10.73 2.56
CA ILE A 399 -8.38 -12.06 3.03
C ILE A 399 -6.94 -11.96 3.57
N ARG A 400 -6.03 -11.35 2.81
CA ARG A 400 -4.62 -11.16 3.17
C ARG A 400 -4.43 -10.31 4.44
N SER A 401 -5.26 -9.30 4.64
CA SER A 401 -5.18 -8.34 5.75
C SER A 401 -5.94 -8.77 7.00
N SER A 402 -6.75 -9.83 6.92
CA SER A 402 -7.53 -10.35 8.04
C SER A 402 -6.68 -10.64 9.29
N LEU A 403 -5.58 -11.40 9.16
CA LEU A 403 -4.72 -11.78 10.29
C LEU A 403 -4.12 -10.58 11.06
N PRO A 404 -3.49 -9.60 10.41
CA PRO A 404 -2.97 -8.42 11.11
C PRO A 404 -4.08 -7.48 11.63
N LEU A 405 -5.24 -7.43 10.98
CA LEU A 405 -6.40 -6.70 11.51
C LEU A 405 -6.94 -7.36 12.79
N MET A 406 -7.03 -8.70 12.80
CA MET A 406 -7.40 -9.46 13.99
C MET A 406 -6.41 -9.24 15.13
N ALA A 407 -5.11 -9.07 14.87
CA ALA A 407 -4.15 -8.74 15.93
C ALA A 407 -4.48 -7.40 16.66
N ARG A 408 -5.32 -6.55 16.07
CA ARG A 408 -5.80 -5.28 16.64
C ARG A 408 -7.21 -5.36 17.23
N GLY A 409 -7.84 -6.53 17.20
CA GLY A 409 -9.25 -6.67 17.58
C GLY A 409 -10.24 -6.26 16.50
N VAL A 410 -9.80 -6.10 15.24
CA VAL A 410 -10.66 -5.66 14.14
C VAL A 410 -10.93 -6.80 13.15
N VAL A 411 -12.20 -7.02 12.82
CA VAL A 411 -12.64 -8.00 11.82
C VAL A 411 -13.55 -7.30 10.81
N LEU A 412 -13.12 -7.26 9.54
CA LEU A 412 -13.82 -6.53 8.46
C LEU A 412 -14.47 -7.46 7.41
N LEU A 413 -14.69 -8.73 7.75
CA LEU A 413 -15.31 -9.70 6.83
C LEU A 413 -16.77 -9.30 6.54
N PRO A 414 -17.28 -9.57 5.31
CA PRO A 414 -18.65 -9.24 4.95
C PRO A 414 -19.68 -9.91 5.86
N THR A 415 -20.69 -9.15 6.27
CA THR A 415 -21.66 -9.56 7.29
C THR A 415 -22.63 -10.62 6.75
N ASP A 416 -23.06 -10.47 5.51
CA ASP A 416 -23.86 -11.46 4.75
C ASP A 416 -23.21 -12.85 4.68
N LEU A 417 -21.90 -12.93 4.45
CA LEU A 417 -21.21 -14.21 4.43
C LEU A 417 -21.02 -14.78 5.84
N LEU A 418 -20.82 -13.91 6.84
CA LEU A 418 -20.75 -14.36 8.23
C LEU A 418 -22.09 -14.99 8.67
N THR A 419 -23.22 -14.38 8.32
CA THR A 419 -24.54 -14.93 8.64
C THR A 419 -24.81 -16.22 7.87
N LEU A 420 -24.48 -16.28 6.57
CA LEU A 420 -24.63 -17.48 5.74
C LEU A 420 -23.88 -18.69 6.32
N HIS A 421 -22.66 -18.47 6.84
CA HIS A 421 -21.84 -19.53 7.45
C HIS A 421 -22.07 -19.69 8.97
N SER A 422 -23.11 -19.06 9.54
CA SER A 422 -23.43 -19.12 10.98
C SER A 422 -22.27 -18.68 11.90
N LEU A 423 -21.43 -17.77 11.41
CA LEU A 423 -20.30 -17.18 12.09
C LEU A 423 -20.67 -15.83 12.72
N THR A 424 -20.01 -15.53 13.83
CA THR A 424 -20.02 -14.19 14.44
C THR A 424 -18.59 -13.66 14.46
N LEU A 425 -18.42 -12.34 14.57
CA LEU A 425 -17.09 -11.70 14.64
C LEU A 425 -16.24 -12.31 15.76
N ASP A 426 -16.84 -12.57 16.93
CA ASP A 426 -16.17 -13.19 18.08
C ASP A 426 -15.75 -14.63 17.80
N LYS A 427 -16.55 -15.41 17.04
CA LYS A 427 -16.17 -16.78 16.66
C LYS A 427 -14.96 -16.76 15.74
N VAL A 428 -14.94 -15.87 14.75
CA VAL A 428 -13.80 -15.72 13.83
C VAL A 428 -12.56 -15.25 14.59
N TYR A 429 -12.69 -14.27 15.48
CA TYR A 429 -11.58 -13.76 16.28
C TYR A 429 -10.98 -14.84 17.20
N ASN A 430 -11.84 -15.56 17.93
CA ASN A 430 -11.43 -16.63 18.85
C ASN A 430 -11.11 -17.96 18.15
N ARG A 431 -11.09 -17.99 16.81
CA ARG A 431 -10.79 -19.19 15.99
C ARG A 431 -11.72 -20.38 16.26
N LYS A 432 -12.98 -20.11 16.57
CA LYS A 432 -14.03 -21.12 16.74
C LYS A 432 -14.64 -21.46 15.37
N ASN A 433 -15.02 -22.71 15.17
CA ASN A 433 -15.58 -23.24 13.91
C ASN A 433 -14.69 -22.99 12.68
N PRO A 434 -13.46 -23.52 12.67
CA PRO A 434 -12.50 -23.29 11.57
C PRO A 434 -13.02 -23.75 10.20
N GLU A 435 -13.85 -24.79 10.15
CA GLU A 435 -14.43 -25.30 8.91
C GLU A 435 -15.37 -24.28 8.24
N ALA A 436 -16.20 -23.59 9.03
CA ALA A 436 -17.08 -22.54 8.52
C ALA A 436 -16.28 -21.32 8.04
N VAL A 437 -15.18 -20.98 8.72
CA VAL A 437 -14.26 -19.91 8.26
C VAL A 437 -13.62 -20.29 6.92
N VAL A 438 -13.19 -21.53 6.78
CA VAL A 438 -12.65 -22.07 5.52
C VAL A 438 -13.69 -22.02 4.40
N ALA A 439 -14.96 -22.35 4.67
CA ALA A 439 -16.05 -22.25 3.71
C ALA A 439 -16.30 -20.78 3.28
N LEU A 440 -16.36 -19.85 4.23
CA LEU A 440 -16.48 -18.42 3.95
C LEU A 440 -15.34 -17.91 3.05
N VAL A 441 -14.09 -18.31 3.34
CA VAL A 441 -12.93 -17.91 2.53
C VAL A 441 -12.98 -18.53 1.13
N LYS A 442 -13.51 -19.74 0.96
CA LYS A 442 -13.72 -20.35 -0.36
C LYS A 442 -14.69 -19.51 -1.19
N ASP A 443 -15.80 -19.06 -0.61
CA ASP A 443 -16.80 -18.24 -1.31
C ASP A 443 -16.21 -16.90 -1.73
N LEU A 444 -15.48 -16.22 -0.84
CA LEU A 444 -14.77 -14.99 -1.19
C LEU A 444 -13.75 -15.19 -2.31
N VAL A 445 -12.96 -16.27 -2.26
CA VAL A 445 -11.99 -16.60 -3.31
C VAL A 445 -12.69 -16.93 -4.63
N GLN A 446 -13.87 -17.55 -4.59
CA GLN A 446 -14.66 -17.85 -5.77
C GLN A 446 -15.13 -16.57 -6.45
N VAL A 447 -15.67 -15.61 -5.68
CA VAL A 447 -16.08 -14.30 -6.20
C VAL A 447 -14.88 -13.51 -6.73
N ALA A 448 -13.76 -13.49 -6.02
CA ALA A 448 -12.55 -12.84 -6.53
C ALA A 448 -12.02 -13.50 -7.83
N SER A 449 -12.15 -14.82 -7.94
CA SER A 449 -11.74 -15.57 -9.13
C SER A 449 -12.65 -15.27 -10.33
N SER A 450 -13.96 -15.12 -10.13
CA SER A 450 -14.90 -14.77 -11.21
C SER A 450 -14.60 -13.38 -11.77
N HIS A 451 -14.37 -12.38 -10.92
CA HIS A 451 -13.95 -11.03 -11.32
C HIS A 451 -12.61 -11.03 -12.08
N LEU A 452 -11.62 -11.79 -11.60
CA LEU A 452 -10.34 -11.90 -12.30
C LEU A 452 -10.48 -12.55 -13.69
N LEU A 453 -11.34 -13.57 -13.81
CA LEU A 453 -11.64 -14.19 -15.10
C LEU A 453 -12.39 -13.22 -16.01
N ALA A 454 -13.36 -12.46 -15.50
CA ALA A 454 -14.08 -11.44 -16.24
C ALA A 454 -13.14 -10.38 -16.82
N SER A 455 -12.19 -9.88 -16.01
CA SER A 455 -11.15 -8.97 -16.49
C SER A 455 -10.29 -9.59 -17.60
N LYS A 456 -9.92 -10.87 -17.48
CA LYS A 456 -9.10 -11.57 -18.49
C LYS A 456 -9.86 -11.92 -19.77
N LYS A 457 -11.19 -11.99 -19.76
CA LYS A 457 -11.97 -12.25 -20.99
C LYS A 457 -11.77 -11.14 -22.02
N VAL A 458 -11.62 -9.90 -21.56
CA VAL A 458 -11.46 -8.71 -22.41
C VAL A 458 -10.01 -8.49 -22.84
N TYR A 459 -9.09 -9.35 -22.41
CA TYR A 459 -7.65 -9.25 -22.65
C TYR A 459 -7.27 -8.99 -24.12
N ALA A 460 -7.93 -9.65 -25.08
CA ALA A 460 -7.62 -9.53 -26.50
C ALA A 460 -7.87 -8.12 -27.06
N SER A 461 -8.82 -7.38 -26.47
CA SER A 461 -9.19 -6.02 -26.87
C SER A 461 -8.35 -4.94 -26.19
N VAL A 462 -7.54 -5.29 -25.18
CA VAL A 462 -6.71 -4.33 -24.45
C VAL A 462 -5.43 -4.01 -25.23
N PRO A 463 -5.16 -2.72 -25.55
CA PRO A 463 -3.92 -2.34 -26.20
C PRO A 463 -2.69 -2.70 -25.36
N ARG A 464 -1.66 -3.27 -26.02
CA ARG A 464 -0.41 -3.71 -25.36
C ARG A 464 0.27 -2.60 -24.54
N ALA A 465 0.14 -1.35 -24.97
CA ALA A 465 0.72 -0.20 -24.29
C ALA A 465 0.08 0.09 -22.92
N LEU A 466 -1.18 -0.33 -22.71
CA LEU A 466 -1.94 -0.09 -21.48
C LEU A 466 -1.90 -1.28 -20.51
N CYS A 467 -1.50 -2.47 -20.97
CA CYS A 467 -1.33 -3.66 -20.13
C CYS A 467 -0.47 -3.44 -18.87
N PRO A 468 0.61 -2.63 -18.88
CA PRO A 468 1.41 -2.38 -17.68
C PRO A 468 0.61 -1.82 -16.49
N ALA A 469 -0.43 -1.00 -16.73
CA ALA A 469 -1.29 -0.48 -15.66
C ALA A 469 -2.09 -1.59 -14.94
N LEU A 470 -2.45 -2.64 -15.65
CA LEU A 470 -3.24 -3.77 -15.14
C LEU A 470 -2.35 -4.88 -14.53
N ALA A 471 -1.08 -4.92 -14.91
CA ALA A 471 -0.18 -6.05 -14.66
C ALA A 471 0.15 -6.29 -13.19
N ALA A 472 0.35 -5.23 -12.39
CA ALA A 472 0.60 -5.35 -10.94
C ALA A 472 -0.59 -6.01 -10.22
N SER A 473 -1.75 -5.37 -10.31
CA SER A 473 -2.97 -5.84 -9.62
C SER A 473 -3.38 -7.24 -10.08
N SER A 474 -3.33 -7.53 -11.38
CA SER A 474 -3.58 -8.88 -11.90
C SER A 474 -2.57 -9.90 -11.36
N SER A 475 -1.27 -9.61 -11.39
CA SER A 475 -0.24 -10.52 -10.86
C SER A 475 -0.43 -10.81 -9.38
N MET A 476 -0.74 -9.78 -8.60
CA MET A 476 -0.94 -9.89 -7.16
C MET A 476 -2.19 -10.71 -6.82
N VAL A 477 -3.33 -10.43 -7.45
CA VAL A 477 -4.57 -11.20 -7.27
C VAL A 477 -4.35 -12.68 -7.63
N ASN A 478 -3.74 -12.96 -8.79
CA ASN A 478 -3.43 -14.33 -9.20
C ASN A 478 -2.55 -15.06 -8.17
N TYR A 479 -1.54 -14.36 -7.63
CA TYR A 479 -0.63 -14.91 -6.64
C TYR A 479 -1.33 -15.18 -5.29
N LEU A 480 -2.14 -14.23 -4.81
CA LEU A 480 -2.92 -14.39 -3.57
C LEU A 480 -3.90 -15.57 -3.68
N ILE A 481 -4.63 -15.70 -4.79
CA ILE A 481 -5.55 -16.84 -5.01
C ILE A 481 -4.78 -18.17 -4.97
N LYS A 482 -3.64 -18.26 -5.66
CA LYS A 482 -2.79 -19.47 -5.63
C LYS A 482 -2.31 -19.79 -4.22
N ASN A 483 -1.94 -18.78 -3.44
CA ASN A 483 -1.47 -18.95 -2.07
C ASN A 483 -2.57 -19.41 -1.12
N VAL A 484 -3.76 -18.80 -1.18
CA VAL A 484 -4.90 -19.21 -0.36
C VAL A 484 -5.28 -20.66 -0.65
N LYS A 485 -5.30 -21.08 -1.93
CA LYS A 485 -5.52 -22.47 -2.33
C LYS A 485 -4.46 -23.43 -1.76
N LYS A 486 -3.16 -23.08 -1.85
CA LYS A 486 -2.06 -23.89 -1.29
C LYS A 486 -2.16 -24.08 0.23
N VAL A 487 -2.73 -23.09 0.91
CA VAL A 487 -2.92 -23.06 2.36
C VAL A 487 -4.26 -23.70 2.77
N LYS A 488 -5.00 -24.32 1.82
CA LYS A 488 -6.32 -24.93 2.05
C LYS A 488 -7.33 -23.94 2.64
N TYR A 489 -7.25 -22.67 2.22
CA TYR A 489 -8.17 -21.60 2.63
C TYR A 489 -8.14 -21.25 4.13
N ASP A 490 -7.07 -21.61 4.84
CA ASP A 490 -6.86 -21.19 6.22
C ASP A 490 -6.53 -19.68 6.30
N LEU A 491 -7.46 -18.92 6.89
CA LEU A 491 -7.39 -17.47 7.07
C LEU A 491 -6.26 -17.04 8.03
N TYR A 492 -5.89 -17.90 8.98
CA TYR A 492 -4.95 -17.56 10.05
C TYR A 492 -3.50 -17.80 9.66
N ASN A 493 -3.25 -18.26 8.44
CA ASN A 493 -1.91 -18.64 8.03
C ASN A 493 -1.05 -17.41 7.69
N PRO A 494 0.14 -17.26 8.29
CA PRO A 494 1.03 -16.14 7.99
C PRO A 494 1.56 -16.15 6.54
N ARG A 495 1.44 -17.27 5.81
CA ARG A 495 1.81 -17.33 4.38
C ARG A 495 0.97 -16.39 3.52
N LEU A 496 -0.25 -16.04 3.92
CA LEU A 496 -1.11 -15.09 3.19
C LEU A 496 -0.52 -13.68 3.11
N GLN A 497 0.39 -13.35 4.04
CA GLN A 497 1.05 -12.06 4.13
C GLN A 497 2.30 -11.95 3.24
N ARG A 498 2.79 -13.07 2.70
CA ARG A 498 4.04 -13.11 1.92
C ARG A 498 3.84 -12.47 0.56
N ARG A 499 4.82 -11.67 0.12
CA ARG A 499 4.86 -11.10 -1.23
C ARG A 499 5.30 -12.11 -2.29
N PRO A 500 4.91 -11.91 -3.56
CA PRO A 500 5.43 -12.70 -4.68
C PRO A 500 6.95 -12.47 -4.82
N PRO A 501 7.80 -13.53 -4.68
CA PRO A 501 9.26 -13.37 -4.63
C PRO A 501 9.89 -12.90 -5.96
N PHE A 502 9.22 -13.15 -7.09
CA PHE A 502 9.72 -12.83 -8.43
C PHE A 502 8.77 -11.91 -9.20
N LEU A 503 8.11 -10.98 -8.48
CA LEU A 503 7.12 -10.08 -9.08
C LEU A 503 7.72 -9.26 -10.23
N MET A 504 8.87 -8.61 -10.00
CA MET A 504 9.56 -7.84 -11.05
C MET A 504 9.78 -8.65 -12.34
N TRP A 505 10.30 -9.87 -12.24
CA TRP A 505 10.53 -10.75 -13.40
C TRP A 505 9.21 -11.11 -14.10
N SER A 506 8.17 -11.40 -13.33
CA SER A 506 6.83 -11.65 -13.87
C SER A 506 6.28 -10.43 -14.61
N LEU A 507 6.48 -9.22 -14.08
CA LEU A 507 6.02 -7.98 -14.70
C LEU A 507 6.79 -7.66 -15.99
N LEU A 508 8.11 -7.84 -15.99
CA LEU A 508 8.94 -7.66 -17.18
C LEU A 508 8.55 -8.64 -18.29
N PHE A 509 8.34 -9.92 -17.95
CA PHE A 509 7.90 -10.93 -18.91
C PHE A 509 6.51 -10.62 -19.47
N LYS A 510 5.58 -10.19 -18.60
CA LYS A 510 4.24 -9.74 -19.00
C LYS A 510 4.30 -8.54 -19.93
N ARG A 511 5.10 -7.52 -19.61
CA ARG A 511 5.33 -6.37 -20.50
C ARG A 511 5.83 -6.82 -21.87
N ALA A 512 6.84 -7.69 -21.91
CA ALA A 512 7.41 -8.19 -23.18
C ALA A 512 6.37 -8.94 -24.03
N LEU A 513 5.46 -9.68 -23.40
CA LEU A 513 4.38 -10.40 -24.08
C LEU A 513 3.12 -9.56 -24.33
N GLY A 514 3.07 -8.31 -23.88
CA GLY A 514 1.85 -7.49 -23.88
C GLY A 514 0.71 -8.07 -23.03
N ARG A 515 1.06 -8.79 -21.96
CA ARG A 515 0.14 -9.47 -21.03
C ARG A 515 -0.04 -8.70 -19.72
N TYR A 516 -1.15 -8.92 -19.00
CA TYR A 516 -1.32 -8.43 -17.64
C TYR A 516 -1.77 -9.48 -16.63
#